data_AF-A0A2E9VRH6-F1
#
_entry.id   AF-A0A2E9VRH6-F1
#
_cell.length_a   1.000
_cell.length_b   1.000
_cell.length_c   1.000
_cell.angle_alpha   90.00
_cell.angle_beta   90.00
_cell.angle_gamma   90.00
#
_symmetry.space_group_name_H-M   'P 1'
#
loop_
_entity.id
_entity.type
_entity.pdbx_description
1 polymer ?
#
loop_
_entity_poly.entity_id
_entity_poly.type
_entity_poly.pdbx_seq_one_letter_code
_entity_poly.pdbx_strand_id
1 'polypeptide(L)'
;MQTNQENWENFGGAHGQWRTCTTTKAFGELCVLVRSTSDRSAPTVRQKDAISIINDMPQSKHDEVLAIIADQYDETVEELDCVFDLAEIPLIDRAVNTYFYLECDAPDDEYRLTILFRDNEILGIVDRDAAAEIFEWDSVDEIEALPWDNEDFDDDED
;
A
#
# COMPACT_ATOMS: atom_id res chain seq x y z
N MET A 1 -14.83 3.79 20.78
CA MET A 1 -15.14 3.58 19.35
C MET A 1 -15.10 4.95 18.71
N GLN A 2 -13.98 5.28 18.07
CA GLN A 2 -13.85 6.48 17.25
C GLN A 2 -14.53 6.19 15.92
N THR A 3 -15.34 7.13 15.45
CA THR A 3 -16.00 7.11 14.15
C THR A 3 -14.97 7.30 13.05
N ASN A 4 -14.86 6.36 12.10
CA ASN A 4 -14.14 6.56 10.85
C ASN A 4 -14.69 7.82 10.17
N GLN A 5 -13.85 8.85 10.07
CA GLN A 5 -14.24 10.08 9.40
C GLN A 5 -13.88 9.94 7.92
N GLU A 6 -14.85 9.53 7.11
CA GLU A 6 -14.73 9.51 5.65
C GLU A 6 -14.86 10.93 5.11
N ASN A 7 -13.77 11.47 4.57
CA ASN A 7 -13.75 12.76 3.90
C ASN A 7 -13.45 12.54 2.41
N TRP A 8 -14.25 13.14 1.52
CA TRP A 8 -13.96 13.15 0.09
C TRP A 8 -12.98 14.29 -0.22
N GLU A 9 -11.89 14.02 -0.93
CA GLU A 9 -10.86 14.99 -1.30
C GLU A 9 -10.69 15.04 -2.83
N ASN A 10 -10.70 16.25 -3.41
CA ASN A 10 -10.31 16.48 -4.81
C ASN A 10 -8.83 16.84 -4.85
N PHE A 11 -7.98 16.02 -5.45
CA PHE A 11 -6.54 16.27 -5.52
C PHE A 11 -6.09 16.93 -6.84
N GLY A 12 -6.95 17.76 -7.45
CA GLY A 12 -6.58 18.60 -8.60
C GLY A 12 -6.32 17.84 -9.91
N GLY A 13 -6.56 16.52 -9.95
CA GLY A 13 -6.51 15.66 -11.13
C GLY A 13 -7.89 15.36 -11.73
N ALA A 14 -7.96 14.48 -12.73
CA ALA A 14 -9.21 14.06 -13.38
C ALA A 14 -10.09 13.12 -12.52
N HIS A 15 -9.57 12.66 -11.38
CA HIS A 15 -10.14 11.62 -10.53
C HIS A 15 -10.19 12.09 -9.07
N GLY A 16 -11.23 11.69 -8.34
CA GLY A 16 -11.41 12.00 -6.93
C GLY A 16 -10.91 10.87 -6.04
N GLN A 17 -10.73 11.13 -4.75
CA GLN A 17 -10.40 10.08 -3.79
C GLN A 17 -11.19 10.23 -2.49
N TRP A 18 -11.45 9.10 -1.84
CA TRP A 18 -11.94 9.07 -0.47
C TRP A 18 -10.76 8.89 0.46
N ARG A 19 -10.76 9.63 1.56
CA ARG A 19 -9.81 9.46 2.66
C ARG A 19 -10.56 9.05 3.91
N THR A 20 -10.08 8.01 4.57
CA THR A 20 -10.52 7.62 5.90
C THR A 20 -9.30 7.32 6.74
N CYS A 21 -9.17 7.94 7.91
CA CYS A 21 -8.08 7.63 8.83
C CYS A 21 -8.62 6.78 10.00
N THR A 22 -7.85 5.77 10.37
CA THR A 22 -8.23 4.71 11.30
C THR A 22 -7.02 4.32 12.15
N THR A 23 -7.25 3.73 13.32
CA THR A 23 -6.19 3.13 14.12
C THR A 23 -6.26 1.62 13.96
N THR A 24 -5.24 1.04 13.31
CA THR A 24 -5.09 -0.40 13.09
C THR A 24 -4.26 -1.01 14.22
N LYS A 25 -4.38 -2.33 14.40
CA LYS A 25 -3.51 -3.05 15.35
C LYS A 25 -2.10 -3.23 14.79
N ALA A 26 -1.94 -3.42 13.48
CA ALA A 26 -0.66 -3.68 12.85
C ALA A 26 0.20 -2.41 12.75
N PHE A 27 -0.36 -1.31 12.25
CA PHE A 27 0.41 -0.12 11.84
C PHE A 27 0.07 1.14 12.64
N GLY A 28 -0.77 1.04 13.68
CA GLY A 28 -1.19 2.21 14.44
C GLY A 28 -2.10 3.14 13.64
N GLU A 29 -1.89 4.45 13.72
CA GLU A 29 -2.71 5.44 13.01
C GLU A 29 -2.35 5.47 11.52
N LEU A 30 -3.32 5.14 10.68
CA LEU A 30 -3.16 5.00 9.24
C LEU A 30 -4.25 5.77 8.51
N CYS A 31 -3.87 6.54 7.49
CA CYS A 31 -4.81 7.10 6.54
C CYS A 31 -4.93 6.20 5.32
N VAL A 32 -6.17 5.83 4.98
CA VAL A 32 -6.50 5.01 3.82
C VAL A 32 -7.09 5.90 2.74
N LEU A 33 -6.43 5.94 1.59
CA LEU A 33 -6.89 6.59 0.37
C LEU A 33 -7.59 5.58 -0.54
N VAL A 34 -8.71 5.95 -1.13
CA VAL A 34 -9.47 5.09 -2.06
C VAL A 34 -9.70 5.85 -3.35
N ARG A 35 -9.07 5.38 -4.43
CA ARG A 35 -9.17 6.01 -5.76
C ARG A 35 -10.58 5.86 -6.34
N SER A 36 -11.03 6.90 -7.04
CA SER A 36 -12.33 6.95 -7.69
C SER A 36 -12.27 7.69 -9.03
N THR A 37 -12.89 7.13 -10.07
CA THR A 37 -12.98 7.77 -11.39
C THR A 37 -13.93 8.98 -11.43
N SER A 38 -14.75 9.20 -10.40
CA SER A 38 -15.64 10.37 -10.34
C SER A 38 -15.90 10.87 -8.92
N ASP A 39 -16.24 12.16 -8.83
CA ASP A 39 -16.79 12.76 -7.62
C ASP A 39 -18.04 11.97 -7.19
N ARG A 40 -18.01 11.43 -5.96
CA ARG A 40 -19.14 10.75 -5.28
C ARG A 40 -19.51 9.34 -5.74
N SER A 41 -18.69 8.63 -6.51
CA SER A 41 -18.89 7.18 -6.63
C SER A 41 -18.57 6.52 -5.28
N ALA A 42 -19.48 5.67 -4.81
CA ALA A 42 -19.22 4.87 -3.63
C ALA A 42 -18.07 3.88 -3.94
N PRO A 43 -17.21 3.55 -2.96
CA PRO A 43 -16.18 2.53 -3.13
C PRO A 43 -16.78 1.21 -3.64
N THR A 44 -16.04 0.51 -4.50
CA THR A 44 -16.43 -0.80 -5.01
C THR A 44 -16.47 -1.83 -3.86
N VAL A 45 -17.06 -3.00 -4.11
CA VAL A 45 -17.04 -4.10 -3.12
C VAL A 45 -15.61 -4.46 -2.75
N ARG A 46 -14.70 -4.58 -3.73
CA ARG A 46 -13.29 -4.89 -3.48
C ARG A 46 -12.54 -3.83 -2.70
N GLN A 47 -12.82 -2.55 -2.96
CA GLN A 47 -12.23 -1.47 -2.18
C GLN A 47 -12.73 -1.47 -0.74
N LYS A 48 -14.01 -1.79 -0.50
CA LYS A 48 -14.55 -1.95 0.87
C LYS A 48 -13.95 -3.15 1.59
N ASP A 49 -13.78 -4.26 0.89
CA ASP A 49 -13.13 -5.46 1.42
C ASP A 49 -11.68 -5.14 1.81
N ALA A 50 -10.92 -4.42 0.97
CA ALA A 50 -9.56 -3.96 1.26
C ALA A 50 -9.49 -3.05 2.49
N ILE A 51 -10.42 -2.09 2.65
CA ILE A 51 -10.53 -1.28 3.88
C ILE A 51 -10.72 -2.17 5.12
N SER A 52 -11.57 -3.21 5.02
CA SER A 52 -11.78 -4.14 6.13
C SER A 52 -10.51 -4.91 6.47
N ILE A 53 -9.78 -5.39 5.46
CA ILE A 53 -8.50 -6.09 5.65
C ILE A 53 -7.49 -5.19 6.38
N ILE A 54 -7.33 -3.93 5.95
CA ILE A 54 -6.42 -2.97 6.57
C ILE A 54 -6.80 -2.74 8.04
N ASN A 55 -8.09 -2.51 8.32
CA ASN A 55 -8.58 -2.24 9.68
C ASN A 55 -8.38 -3.44 10.63
N ASP A 56 -8.61 -4.65 10.14
CA ASP A 56 -8.58 -5.87 10.93
C ASP A 56 -7.20 -6.55 10.95
N MET A 57 -6.19 -5.93 10.32
CA MET A 57 -4.88 -6.54 10.14
C MET A 57 -4.21 -6.80 11.51
N PRO A 58 -3.73 -8.03 11.77
CA PRO A 58 -3.12 -8.39 13.03
C PRO A 58 -1.68 -7.84 13.14
N GLN A 59 -1.21 -7.63 14.38
CA GLN A 59 0.19 -7.23 14.65
C GLN A 59 1.22 -8.13 13.95
N SER A 60 0.95 -9.43 13.83
CA SER A 60 1.85 -10.36 13.16
C SER A 60 2.16 -9.99 11.71
N LYS A 61 1.29 -9.24 11.03
CA LYS A 61 1.56 -8.77 9.66
C LYS A 61 2.53 -7.60 9.62
N HIS A 62 2.50 -6.73 10.61
CA HIS A 62 3.53 -5.71 10.75
C HIS A 62 4.89 -6.35 10.97
N ASP A 63 4.96 -7.34 11.86
CA ASP A 63 6.20 -8.07 12.15
C ASP A 63 6.73 -8.80 10.89
N GLU A 64 5.84 -9.33 10.06
CA GLU A 64 6.19 -9.95 8.78
C GLU A 64 6.73 -8.94 7.75
N VAL A 65 6.09 -7.77 7.61
CA VAL A 65 6.57 -6.70 6.72
C VAL A 65 7.97 -6.25 7.13
N LEU A 66 8.19 -5.97 8.42
CA LEU A 66 9.50 -5.54 8.90
C LEU A 66 10.58 -6.61 8.68
N ALA A 67 10.24 -7.89 8.82
CA ALA A 67 11.18 -8.97 8.55
C ALA A 67 11.63 -9.03 7.08
N ILE A 68 10.72 -8.75 6.14
CA ILE A 68 11.05 -8.72 4.70
C ILE A 68 11.94 -7.51 4.39
N ILE A 69 11.62 -6.33 4.94
CA ILE A 69 12.43 -5.11 4.74
C ILE A 69 13.84 -5.31 5.30
N ALA A 70 13.95 -5.84 6.52
CA ALA A 70 15.22 -6.13 7.17
C ALA A 70 16.11 -7.06 6.32
N ASP A 71 15.53 -8.13 5.77
CA ASP A 71 16.23 -9.07 4.90
C ASP A 71 16.70 -8.42 3.59
N GLN A 72 15.86 -7.57 2.98
CA GLN A 72 16.17 -6.88 1.72
C GLN A 72 17.31 -5.85 1.86
N TYR A 73 17.41 -5.18 3.01
CA TYR A 73 18.40 -4.13 3.26
C TYR A 73 19.60 -4.57 4.11
N ASP A 74 19.70 -5.87 4.44
CA ASP A 74 20.73 -6.44 5.33
C ASP A 74 20.78 -5.74 6.71
N GLU A 75 19.60 -5.43 7.25
CA GLU A 75 19.42 -4.77 8.54
C GLU A 75 18.75 -5.71 9.55
N THR A 76 18.77 -5.36 10.84
CA THR A 76 17.92 -6.03 11.82
C THR A 76 16.60 -5.28 12.02
N VAL A 77 15.54 -6.02 12.37
CA VAL A 77 14.23 -5.40 12.69
C VAL A 77 14.32 -4.37 13.84
N GLU A 78 15.33 -4.47 14.71
CA GLU A 78 15.56 -3.52 15.80
C GLU A 78 16.17 -2.19 15.32
N GLU A 79 16.81 -2.19 14.15
CA GLU A 79 17.43 -1.03 13.50
C GLU A 79 16.47 -0.31 12.56
N LEU A 80 15.44 -1.01 12.07
CA LEU A 80 14.39 -0.43 11.22
C LEU A 80 13.51 0.57 11.99
N ASP A 81 13.46 1.80 11.50
CA ASP A 81 12.55 2.85 11.97
C ASP A 81 11.52 3.19 10.88
N CYS A 82 10.77 2.20 10.41
CA CYS A 82 9.73 2.40 9.39
C CYS A 82 8.52 3.14 9.96
N VAL A 83 8.14 4.27 9.34
CA VAL A 83 6.87 4.95 9.61
C VAL A 83 5.84 4.53 8.58
N PHE A 84 4.73 3.96 9.04
CA PHE A 84 3.57 3.62 8.22
C PHE A 84 2.42 4.57 8.52
N ASP A 85 2.13 5.51 7.63
CA ASP A 85 1.06 6.50 7.82
C ASP A 85 0.01 6.52 6.70
N LEU A 86 0.32 5.90 5.56
CA LEU A 86 -0.53 5.88 4.38
C LEU A 86 -0.73 4.47 3.83
N ALA A 87 -1.98 4.11 3.59
CA ALA A 87 -2.34 3.05 2.66
C ALA A 87 -3.20 3.63 1.54
N GLU A 88 -3.13 3.03 0.37
CA GLU A 88 -3.95 3.45 -0.74
C GLU A 88 -4.49 2.24 -1.52
N ILE A 89 -5.75 2.38 -1.93
CA ILE A 89 -6.56 1.35 -2.54
C ILE A 89 -6.84 1.81 -3.97
N PRO A 90 -6.23 1.15 -4.97
CA PRO A 90 -6.39 1.53 -6.35
C PRO A 90 -7.81 1.22 -6.84
N LEU A 91 -8.20 1.84 -7.96
CA LEU A 91 -9.41 1.48 -8.69
C LEU A 91 -9.03 0.61 -9.87
N ILE A 92 -9.01 -0.70 -9.66
CA ILE A 92 -8.63 -1.65 -10.69
C ILE A 92 -9.90 -2.20 -11.35
N ASP A 93 -10.12 -1.92 -12.63
CA ASP A 93 -11.30 -2.43 -13.35
C ASP A 93 -11.25 -3.96 -13.40
N ARG A 94 -12.39 -4.61 -13.12
CA ARG A 94 -12.57 -6.08 -13.13
C ARG A 94 -11.68 -6.88 -12.18
N ALA A 95 -11.04 -6.26 -11.18
CA ALA A 95 -10.26 -6.99 -10.19
C ALA A 95 -11.09 -8.07 -9.49
N VAL A 96 -10.60 -9.30 -9.56
CA VAL A 96 -11.20 -10.44 -8.83
C VAL A 96 -10.76 -10.43 -7.37
N ASN A 97 -9.53 -10.01 -7.11
CA ASN A 97 -8.93 -9.94 -5.78
C ASN A 97 -9.01 -8.51 -5.21
N THR A 98 -8.72 -8.38 -3.92
CA THR A 98 -8.55 -7.10 -3.24
C THR A 98 -7.08 -6.69 -3.27
N TYR A 99 -6.81 -5.44 -3.66
CA TYR A 99 -5.46 -4.89 -3.68
C TYR A 99 -5.42 -3.61 -2.88
N PHE A 100 -4.33 -3.41 -2.17
CA PHE A 100 -3.96 -2.14 -1.56
C PHE A 100 -2.46 -2.12 -1.38
N TYR A 101 -1.90 -0.92 -1.27
CA TYR A 101 -0.52 -0.71 -0.92
C TYR A 101 -0.41 0.04 0.40
N LEU A 102 0.71 -0.18 1.05
CA LEU A 102 1.12 0.50 2.26
C LEU A 102 2.44 1.20 1.97
N GLU A 103 2.57 2.46 2.34
CA GLU A 103 3.82 3.20 2.26
C GLU A 103 4.57 3.03 3.58
N CYS A 104 5.87 2.70 3.53
CA CYS A 104 6.81 2.91 4.63
C CYS A 104 7.82 3.97 4.20
N ASP A 105 8.04 4.96 5.05
CA ASP A 105 9.18 5.88 4.95
C ASP A 105 10.15 5.64 6.12
N ALA A 106 11.45 5.54 5.83
CA ALA A 106 12.49 5.59 6.85
C ALA A 106 12.67 7.04 7.36
N PRO A 107 13.12 7.26 8.61
CA PRO A 107 13.59 8.57 9.02
C PRO A 107 14.72 9.02 8.08
N ASP A 108 14.76 10.32 7.79
CA ASP A 108 15.78 10.95 6.93
C ASP A 108 15.77 10.54 5.44
N ASP A 109 14.64 10.00 4.94
CA ASP A 109 14.42 9.66 3.52
C ASP A 109 15.41 8.62 2.97
N GLU A 110 16.02 7.78 3.82
CA GLU A 110 17.03 6.78 3.43
C GLU A 110 16.46 5.76 2.43
N TYR A 111 15.24 5.28 2.69
CA TYR A 111 14.45 4.51 1.76
C TYR A 111 12.97 4.88 1.90
N ARG A 112 12.26 4.85 0.77
CA ARG A 112 10.80 5.03 0.71
C ARG A 112 10.24 3.83 -0.02
N LEU A 113 9.41 3.06 0.66
CA LEU A 113 8.98 1.74 0.22
C LEU A 113 7.48 1.70 -0.02
N THR A 114 7.09 0.96 -1.05
CA THR A 114 5.70 0.58 -1.28
C THR A 114 5.55 -0.93 -1.16
N ILE A 115 4.71 -1.34 -0.21
CA ILE A 115 4.38 -2.74 0.06
C ILE A 115 3.05 -3.06 -0.60
N LEU A 116 3.02 -4.00 -1.55
CA LEU A 116 1.77 -4.41 -2.20
C LEU A 116 1.15 -5.61 -1.49
N PHE A 117 -0.15 -5.52 -1.23
CA PHE A 117 -0.97 -6.62 -0.73
C PHE A 117 -2.01 -7.09 -1.75
N ARG A 118 -2.25 -8.41 -1.76
CA ARG A 118 -3.38 -9.06 -2.43
C ARG A 118 -4.10 -9.99 -1.48
N ASP A 119 -5.39 -9.77 -1.22
CA ASP A 119 -6.22 -10.60 -0.33
C ASP A 119 -5.55 -10.90 1.03
N ASN A 120 -4.78 -9.93 1.57
CA ASN A 120 -3.99 -10.00 2.81
C ASN A 120 -2.63 -10.74 2.72
N GLU A 121 -2.22 -11.16 1.53
CA GLU A 121 -0.86 -11.67 1.26
C GLU A 121 0.04 -10.53 0.78
N ILE A 122 1.29 -10.51 1.25
CA ILE A 122 2.31 -9.57 0.76
C ILE A 122 2.78 -10.12 -0.58
N LEU A 123 2.61 -9.34 -1.65
CA LEU A 123 3.08 -9.73 -2.99
C LEU A 123 4.52 -9.29 -3.23
N GLY A 124 4.90 -8.12 -2.72
CA GLY A 124 6.26 -7.59 -2.88
C GLY A 124 6.44 -6.25 -2.20
N ILE A 125 7.71 -5.86 -2.09
CA ILE A 125 8.17 -4.58 -1.56
C ILE A 125 9.11 -3.97 -2.60
N VAL A 126 8.84 -2.73 -2.99
CA VAL A 126 9.61 -2.01 -4.00
C VAL A 126 9.88 -0.58 -3.54
N ASP A 127 10.91 0.05 -4.10
CA ASP A 127 11.16 1.49 -3.91
C ASP A 127 9.95 2.30 -4.43
N ARG A 128 9.60 3.37 -3.71
CA ARG A 128 8.43 4.22 -3.97
C ARG A 128 8.48 4.90 -5.35
N ASP A 129 9.67 5.28 -5.82
CA ASP A 129 9.80 5.93 -7.12
C ASP A 129 9.61 4.92 -8.26
N ALA A 130 10.13 3.68 -8.11
CA ALA A 130 9.86 2.57 -9.03
C ALA A 130 8.37 2.16 -9.00
N ALA A 131 7.79 2.16 -7.81
CA ALA A 131 6.37 1.99 -7.56
C ALA A 131 5.51 3.02 -8.29
N ALA A 132 5.87 4.31 -8.28
CA ALA A 132 5.10 5.34 -8.99
C ALA A 132 4.97 5.04 -10.50
N GLU A 133 6.03 4.50 -11.12
CA GLU A 133 6.01 4.08 -12.52
C GLU A 133 5.11 2.86 -12.76
N ILE A 134 4.90 2.01 -11.74
CA ILE A 134 4.07 0.80 -11.76
C ILE A 134 2.61 1.10 -11.36
N PHE A 135 2.37 2.11 -10.53
CA PHE A 135 1.09 2.38 -9.87
C PHE A 135 0.28 3.53 -10.48
N GLU A 136 0.78 4.17 -11.55
CA GLU A 136 -0.07 4.95 -12.47
C GLU A 136 -1.13 4.07 -13.20
N TRP A 137 -1.17 2.76 -12.93
CA TRP A 137 -1.68 1.76 -13.84
C TRP A 137 -3.08 1.29 -13.42
N ASP A 138 -4.07 1.63 -14.26
CA ASP A 138 -5.44 1.14 -14.18
C ASP A 138 -5.57 -0.37 -14.57
N SER A 139 -4.48 -1.16 -14.54
CA SER A 139 -4.39 -2.47 -15.19
C SER A 139 -3.99 -3.61 -14.25
N VAL A 140 -4.90 -4.57 -14.06
CA VAL A 140 -4.65 -5.84 -13.34
C VAL A 140 -3.46 -6.60 -13.94
N ASP A 141 -3.39 -6.63 -15.27
CA ASP A 141 -2.44 -7.49 -16.00
C ASP A 141 -1.00 -7.09 -15.71
N GLU A 142 -0.78 -5.82 -15.44
CA GLU A 142 0.53 -5.30 -15.21
C GLU A 142 0.98 -5.51 -13.76
N ILE A 143 0.09 -5.33 -12.78
CA ILE A 143 0.34 -5.73 -11.39
C ILE A 143 0.67 -7.22 -11.34
N GLU A 144 -0.15 -8.07 -11.96
CA GLU A 144 0.08 -9.52 -11.95
C GLU A 144 1.33 -9.96 -12.76
N ALA A 145 1.86 -9.11 -13.63
CA ALA A 145 3.06 -9.38 -14.43
C ALA A 145 4.37 -8.93 -13.77
N LEU A 146 4.31 -8.21 -12.64
CA LEU A 146 5.51 -7.81 -11.92
C LEU A 146 6.31 -9.05 -11.50
N PRO A 147 7.64 -9.03 -11.68
CA PRO A 147 8.49 -10.08 -11.13
C PRO A 147 8.45 -9.94 -9.61
N TRP A 148 7.60 -10.75 -8.97
CA TRP A 148 7.46 -10.82 -7.52
C TRP A 148 8.59 -11.63 -6.85
N ASP A 149 9.55 -12.13 -7.64
CA ASP A 149 10.75 -12.74 -7.10
C ASP A 149 11.68 -11.62 -6.62
N ASN A 150 12.06 -11.65 -5.35
CA ASN A 150 13.08 -10.80 -4.71
C ASN A 150 14.50 -11.01 -5.29
N GLU A 151 14.62 -11.58 -6.49
CA GLU A 151 15.89 -11.73 -7.19
C GLU A 151 15.92 -10.64 -8.28
N ASP A 152 16.89 -9.73 -8.15
CA ASP A 152 17.37 -8.83 -9.20
C ASP A 152 16.64 -7.46 -9.32
N PHE A 153 16.81 -6.59 -8.32
CA PHE A 153 17.02 -5.15 -8.58
C PHE A 153 18.50 -4.76 -8.56
N ASP A 154 19.40 -5.75 -8.60
CA ASP A 154 20.79 -5.57 -9.02
C ASP A 154 20.82 -5.52 -10.56
N ASP A 155 20.27 -4.45 -11.16
CA ASP A 155 20.65 -4.11 -12.53
C ASP A 155 21.97 -3.34 -12.42
N ASP A 156 23.05 -4.13 -12.48
CA ASP A 156 24.43 -3.74 -12.69
C ASP A 156 24.52 -2.48 -13.59
N GLU A 157 25.29 -1.50 -13.12
CA GLU A 157 25.87 -0.47 -13.98
C GLU A 157 26.63 -1.13 -15.14
N ASP A 158 26.17 -0.93 -16.38
CA ASP A 158 26.99 -0.96 -17.60
C ASP A 158 26.80 0.33 -18.44
#